data_AF-A0A3C1Y7S1-F1
#
_entry.id   AF-A0A3C1Y7S1-F1
#
_cell.length_a   1.000
_cell.length_b   1.000
_cell.length_c   1.000
_cell.angle_alpha   90.00
_cell.angle_beta   90.00
_cell.angle_gamma   90.00
#
_symmetry.space_group_name_H-M   'P 1'
#
loop_
_entity.id
_entity.type
_entity.pdbx_description
1 polymer ?
#
loop_
_entity_poly.entity_id
_entity_poly.type
_entity_poly.pdbx_seq_one_letter_code
_entity_poly.pdbx_strand_id
1 'polypeptide(L)'
;MERKRIILCLAHMSGNEMKFIEEAFADNWVVPLGPNVNGFEADLEKFVNHREGGRPALDKRVVALSAGTAAVQLGLLASGVEAGDEVMVQSFTFCASSHPVTYLGATPVFVDSEAETWNMDPALLREAILDRIEKTGRKPKAIVPVYLYGMPAKIDEIMAVADEFGIPVVEDAAEGMGSLFDGQVCGTFGRYGVLSFNGNKMITTSGGGALICPDEASWREVMFYATQAREAYPYYQHEHIGYNYRMSNICAGIGRGQM
;
A
#
# COMPACT_ATOMS: atom_id res chain seq x y z
N MET A 1 -27.85 -32.64 -14.21
CA MET A 1 -26.53 -32.31 -13.63
C MET A 1 -26.57 -30.86 -13.20
N GLU A 2 -26.62 -30.58 -11.88
CA GLU A 2 -26.37 -29.23 -11.39
C GLU A 2 -24.93 -28.83 -11.76
N ARG A 3 -24.77 -27.73 -12.50
CA ARG A 3 -23.45 -27.16 -12.76
C ARG A 3 -22.95 -26.56 -11.44
N LYS A 4 -22.05 -27.26 -10.76
CA LYS A 4 -21.35 -26.72 -9.59
C LYS A 4 -20.51 -25.53 -10.05
N ARG A 5 -20.84 -24.32 -9.58
CA ARG A 5 -20.10 -23.09 -9.90
C ARG A 5 -18.68 -23.20 -9.33
N ILE A 6 -17.67 -23.03 -10.18
CA ILE A 6 -16.28 -22.87 -9.74
C ILE A 6 -16.09 -21.37 -9.48
N ILE A 7 -15.77 -21.01 -8.25
CA ILE A 7 -15.57 -19.62 -7.84
C ILE A 7 -14.09 -19.28 -8.05
N LEU A 8 -13.82 -18.06 -8.54
CA LEU A 8 -12.45 -17.60 -8.78
C LEU A 8 -11.66 -17.45 -7.48
N CYS A 9 -12.27 -16.84 -6.46
CA CYS A 9 -11.68 -16.68 -5.14
C CYS A 9 -12.77 -16.50 -4.08
N LEU A 10 -12.61 -17.15 -2.94
CA LEU A 10 -13.29 -16.86 -1.67
C LEU A 10 -12.26 -16.93 -0.56
N ALA A 11 -12.44 -16.08 0.46
CA ALA A 11 -11.58 -16.10 1.62
C ALA A 11 -11.62 -17.44 2.35
N HIS A 12 -10.45 -17.88 2.81
CA HIS A 12 -10.30 -19.06 3.65
C HIS A 12 -10.10 -18.63 5.10
N MET A 13 -11.06 -18.95 5.98
CA MET A 13 -10.96 -18.63 7.42
C MET A 13 -10.22 -19.74 8.15
N SER A 14 -9.17 -19.39 8.89
CA SER A 14 -8.38 -20.35 9.68
C SER A 14 -9.11 -20.84 10.93
N GLY A 15 -10.09 -20.06 11.41
CA GLY A 15 -10.79 -20.25 12.67
C GLY A 15 -10.24 -19.34 13.78
N ASN A 16 -9.00 -18.86 13.65
CA ASN A 16 -8.40 -17.93 14.63
C ASN A 16 -9.04 -16.54 14.56
N GLU A 17 -9.65 -16.16 13.44
CA GLU A 17 -10.31 -14.87 13.27
C GLU A 17 -11.43 -14.67 14.29
N MET A 18 -12.20 -15.74 14.58
CA MET A 18 -13.33 -15.66 15.50
C MET A 18 -12.89 -15.28 16.91
N LYS A 19 -11.74 -15.77 17.36
CA LYS A 19 -11.18 -15.44 18.67
C LYS A 19 -11.00 -13.92 18.83
N PHE A 20 -10.38 -13.27 17.84
CA PHE A 20 -10.13 -11.82 17.91
C PHE A 20 -11.40 -10.97 17.76
N ILE A 21 -12.41 -11.49 17.07
CA ILE A 21 -13.73 -10.87 16.99
C ILE A 21 -14.42 -10.95 18.36
N GLU A 22 -14.46 -12.12 18.98
CA GLU A 22 -15.06 -12.32 20.31
C GLU A 22 -14.40 -11.43 21.36
N GLU A 23 -13.06 -11.34 21.37
CA GLU A 23 -12.30 -10.43 22.24
C GLU A 23 -12.70 -8.96 22.02
N ALA A 24 -12.79 -8.52 20.77
CA ALA A 24 -13.17 -7.13 20.47
C ALA A 24 -14.58 -6.76 20.96
N PHE A 25 -15.53 -7.70 20.89
CA PHE A 25 -16.89 -7.50 21.41
C PHE A 25 -16.94 -7.57 22.94
N ALA A 26 -16.22 -8.51 23.55
CA ALA A 26 -16.16 -8.66 25.00
C ALA A 26 -15.61 -7.39 25.69
N ASP A 27 -14.61 -6.76 25.08
CA ASP A 27 -13.94 -5.58 25.61
C ASP A 27 -14.52 -4.25 25.09
N ASN A 28 -15.60 -4.29 24.29
CA ASN A 28 -16.25 -3.13 23.67
C ASN A 28 -15.36 -2.31 22.70
N TRP A 29 -14.31 -2.92 22.14
CA TRP A 29 -13.45 -2.30 21.13
C TRP A 29 -14.03 -2.45 19.72
N VAL A 30 -15.23 -1.90 19.49
CA VAL A 30 -15.91 -1.86 18.18
C VAL A 30 -15.74 -0.48 17.55
N VAL A 31 -14.49 -0.03 17.42
CA VAL A 31 -14.10 1.31 16.97
C VAL A 31 -12.88 1.23 16.02
N PRO A 32 -12.57 2.29 15.22
CA PRO A 32 -11.46 2.28 14.26
C PRO A 32 -10.08 2.54 14.91
N LEU A 33 -9.83 1.86 16.03
CA LEU A 33 -8.59 1.82 16.79
C LEU A 33 -8.75 0.75 17.87
N GLY A 34 -7.65 0.23 18.42
CA GLY A 34 -7.71 -0.69 19.54
C GLY A 34 -6.64 -1.78 19.48
N PRO A 35 -6.71 -2.75 20.42
CA PRO A 35 -5.70 -3.78 20.57
C PRO A 35 -5.45 -4.63 19.32
N ASN A 36 -6.49 -4.96 18.54
CA ASN A 36 -6.32 -5.75 17.32
C ASN A 36 -5.65 -4.95 16.23
N VAL A 37 -5.89 -3.63 16.14
CA VAL A 37 -5.19 -2.77 15.17
C VAL A 37 -3.70 -2.75 15.48
N ASN A 38 -3.33 -2.52 16.75
CA ASN A 38 -1.93 -2.51 17.18
C ASN A 38 -1.27 -3.88 16.95
N GLY A 39 -1.97 -4.97 17.27
CA GLY A 39 -1.46 -6.33 17.05
C GLY A 39 -1.29 -6.65 15.57
N PHE A 40 -2.23 -6.23 14.72
CA PHE A 40 -2.14 -6.46 13.28
C PHE A 40 -1.03 -5.64 12.63
N GLU A 41 -0.85 -4.38 13.03
CA GLU A 41 0.30 -3.57 12.60
C GLU A 41 1.62 -4.25 13.00
N ALA A 42 1.73 -4.80 14.21
CA ALA A 42 2.93 -5.54 14.64
C ALA A 42 3.15 -6.85 13.87
N ASP A 43 2.08 -7.61 13.60
CA ASP A 43 2.14 -8.85 12.81
C ASP A 43 2.59 -8.53 11.36
N LEU A 44 2.09 -7.45 10.77
CA LEU A 44 2.51 -6.96 9.45
C LEU A 44 3.95 -6.43 9.46
N GLU A 45 4.37 -5.69 10.49
CA GLU A 45 5.75 -5.21 10.63
C GLU A 45 6.74 -6.38 10.70
N LYS A 46 6.41 -7.45 11.42
CA LYS A 46 7.20 -8.67 11.43
C LYS A 46 7.29 -9.31 10.05
N PHE A 47 6.19 -9.32 9.29
CA PHE A 47 6.14 -9.86 7.94
C PHE A 47 6.98 -9.03 6.96
N VAL A 48 6.78 -7.72 6.88
CA VAL A 48 7.45 -6.86 5.88
C VAL A 48 8.93 -6.66 6.17
N ASN A 49 9.36 -6.75 7.43
CA ASN A 49 10.76 -6.63 7.79
C ASN A 49 11.56 -7.92 7.63
N HIS A 50 10.89 -9.03 7.28
CA HIS A 50 11.55 -10.31 7.01
C HIS A 50 12.41 -10.24 5.75
N ARG A 51 13.61 -10.85 5.81
CA ARG A 51 14.45 -11.10 4.63
C ARG A 51 15.05 -12.50 4.70
N GLU A 52 15.08 -13.17 3.56
CA GLU A 52 15.74 -14.47 3.40
C GLU A 52 17.25 -14.31 3.16
N GLY A 53 17.98 -15.43 3.16
CA GLY A 53 19.41 -15.45 2.83
C GLY A 53 20.32 -14.84 3.90
N GLY A 54 19.86 -14.72 5.15
CA GLY A 54 20.66 -14.20 6.26
C GLY A 54 20.92 -12.69 6.22
N ARG A 55 20.18 -11.96 5.37
CA ARG A 55 20.28 -10.50 5.28
C ARG A 55 19.69 -9.84 6.54
N PRO A 56 20.19 -8.66 6.96
CA PRO A 56 19.62 -7.94 8.09
C PRO A 56 18.16 -7.59 7.81
N ALA A 57 17.30 -7.72 8.84
CA ALA A 57 15.92 -7.27 8.77
C ALA A 57 15.85 -5.78 8.43
N LEU A 58 14.74 -5.38 7.82
CA LEU A 58 14.43 -3.96 7.59
C LEU A 58 13.88 -3.33 8.90
N ASP A 59 13.71 -2.01 8.89
CA ASP A 59 13.12 -1.23 9.99
C ASP A 59 11.91 -0.41 9.52
N LYS A 60 11.05 -1.05 8.71
CA LYS A 60 9.81 -0.48 8.19
C LYS A 60 8.73 -0.50 9.26
N ARG A 61 7.84 0.49 9.19
CA ARG A 61 6.67 0.62 10.08
C ARG A 61 5.39 0.50 9.27
N VAL A 62 4.29 0.06 9.89
CA VAL A 62 3.04 -0.19 9.15
C VAL A 62 1.87 0.57 9.76
N VAL A 63 1.12 1.28 8.91
CA VAL A 63 -0.17 1.89 9.28
C VAL A 63 -1.30 1.06 8.69
N ALA A 64 -2.16 0.49 9.53
CA ALA A 64 -3.35 -0.22 9.09
C ALA A 64 -4.47 0.78 8.72
N LEU A 65 -5.00 0.63 7.51
CA LEU A 65 -5.93 1.55 6.88
C LEU A 65 -7.22 0.86 6.43
N SER A 66 -8.27 1.65 6.20
CA SER A 66 -9.60 1.15 5.83
C SER A 66 -9.66 0.53 4.43
N ALA A 67 -8.70 0.83 3.54
CA ALA A 67 -8.61 0.26 2.19
C ALA A 67 -7.18 0.37 1.63
N GLY A 68 -6.83 -0.50 0.68
CA GLY A 68 -5.59 -0.36 -0.11
C GLY A 68 -5.54 0.95 -0.91
N THR A 69 -6.68 1.41 -1.44
CA THR A 69 -6.78 2.71 -2.13
C THR A 69 -6.41 3.89 -1.22
N ALA A 70 -6.78 3.83 0.07
CA ALA A 70 -6.39 4.83 1.06
C ALA A 70 -4.87 4.80 1.31
N ALA A 71 -4.27 3.61 1.31
CA ALA A 71 -2.81 3.46 1.44
C ALA A 71 -2.08 4.09 0.24
N VAL A 72 -2.52 3.84 -1.01
CA VAL A 72 -1.95 4.50 -2.20
C VAL A 72 -2.04 6.02 -2.05
N GLN A 73 -3.22 6.55 -1.68
CA GLN A 73 -3.41 7.99 -1.52
C GLN A 73 -2.47 8.61 -0.49
N LEU A 74 -2.37 8.01 0.70
CA LEU A 74 -1.50 8.52 1.76
C LEU A 74 -0.02 8.35 1.42
N GLY A 75 0.37 7.29 0.71
CA GLY A 75 1.74 7.11 0.22
C GLY A 75 2.14 8.17 -0.81
N LEU A 76 1.23 8.56 -1.70
CA LEU A 76 1.44 9.65 -2.66
C LEU A 76 1.50 11.01 -1.94
N LEU A 77 0.57 11.28 -1.03
CA LEU A 77 0.56 12.50 -0.22
C LEU A 77 1.88 12.65 0.56
N ALA A 78 2.32 11.60 1.24
CA ALA A 78 3.56 11.57 2.01
C ALA A 78 4.82 11.50 1.14
N SER A 79 4.67 11.32 -0.17
CA SER A 79 5.73 11.52 -1.18
C SER A 79 5.75 12.97 -1.73
N GLY A 80 4.86 13.83 -1.22
CA GLY A 80 4.77 15.24 -1.60
C GLY A 80 4.00 15.49 -2.90
N VAL A 81 3.15 14.55 -3.32
CA VAL A 81 2.25 14.73 -4.47
C VAL A 81 1.18 15.76 -4.14
N GLU A 82 1.11 16.79 -4.96
CA GLU A 82 0.16 17.91 -4.86
C GLU A 82 -0.57 18.16 -6.19
N ALA A 83 -1.55 19.05 -6.17
CA ALA A 83 -2.33 19.37 -7.35
C ALA A 83 -1.46 19.91 -8.48
N GLY A 84 -1.63 19.38 -9.69
CA GLY A 84 -0.86 19.76 -10.86
C GLY A 84 0.48 19.03 -11.04
N ASP A 85 0.82 18.10 -10.14
CA ASP A 85 1.92 17.15 -10.36
C ASP A 85 1.56 16.05 -11.36
N GLU A 86 2.59 15.33 -11.81
CA GLU A 86 2.46 14.11 -12.59
C GLU A 86 3.01 12.92 -11.81
N VAL A 87 2.32 11.79 -11.88
CA VAL A 87 2.72 10.53 -11.24
C VAL A 87 2.77 9.44 -12.29
N MET A 88 3.89 8.72 -12.37
CA MET A 88 4.03 7.57 -13.27
C MET A 88 3.26 6.39 -12.71
N VAL A 89 2.38 5.77 -13.50
CA VAL A 89 1.54 4.65 -13.06
C VAL A 89 1.53 3.56 -14.12
N GLN A 90 1.60 2.30 -13.69
CA GLN A 90 1.42 1.15 -14.58
C GLN A 90 0.05 1.22 -15.26
N SER A 91 -0.01 1.09 -16.59
CA SER A 91 -1.26 1.13 -17.35
C SER A 91 -2.13 -0.11 -17.09
N PHE A 92 -1.49 -1.28 -17.03
CA PHE A 92 -2.14 -2.57 -16.82
C PHE A 92 -2.23 -2.89 -15.33
N THR A 93 -3.26 -2.36 -14.67
CA THR A 93 -3.52 -2.53 -13.24
C THR A 93 -5.00 -2.35 -12.92
N PHE A 94 -5.38 -2.60 -11.67
CA PHE A 94 -6.67 -2.16 -11.13
C PHE A 94 -6.66 -0.63 -10.90
N CYS A 95 -7.77 0.05 -11.21
CA CYS A 95 -7.84 1.52 -11.21
C CYS A 95 -7.54 2.21 -9.87
N ALA A 96 -7.57 1.47 -8.75
CA ALA A 96 -7.17 1.99 -7.45
C ALA A 96 -5.68 2.40 -7.37
N SER A 97 -4.82 1.96 -8.29
CA SER A 97 -3.43 2.42 -8.37
C SER A 97 -3.31 3.83 -8.98
N SER A 98 -4.28 4.27 -9.78
CA SER A 98 -4.24 5.56 -10.50
C SER A 98 -5.24 6.59 -9.97
N HIS A 99 -6.43 6.18 -9.51
CA HIS A 99 -7.43 7.11 -9.00
C HIS A 99 -6.94 8.02 -7.85
N PRO A 100 -6.13 7.53 -6.88
CA PRO A 100 -5.58 8.37 -5.82
C PRO A 100 -4.72 9.53 -6.31
N VAL A 101 -4.08 9.39 -7.47
CA VAL A 101 -3.37 10.51 -8.12
C VAL A 101 -4.35 11.64 -8.41
N THR A 102 -5.50 11.32 -8.99
CA THR A 102 -6.56 12.29 -9.28
C THR A 102 -7.22 12.83 -8.01
N TYR A 103 -7.33 12.03 -6.94
CA TYR A 103 -7.89 12.50 -5.65
C TYR A 103 -7.06 13.65 -5.06
N LEU A 104 -5.75 13.66 -5.31
CA LEU A 104 -4.82 14.73 -4.91
C LEU A 104 -4.74 15.89 -5.92
N GLY A 105 -5.51 15.84 -7.02
CA GLY A 105 -5.46 16.83 -8.09
C GLY A 105 -4.24 16.71 -9.01
N ALA A 106 -3.49 15.62 -8.92
CA ALA A 106 -2.38 15.31 -9.82
C ALA A 106 -2.87 14.55 -11.07
N THR A 107 -1.97 14.36 -12.04
CA THR A 107 -2.26 13.68 -13.31
C THR A 107 -1.50 12.36 -13.41
N PRO A 108 -2.18 11.22 -13.61
CA PRO A 108 -1.50 9.95 -13.89
C PRO A 108 -0.91 9.97 -15.31
N VAL A 109 0.37 9.61 -15.41
CA VAL A 109 1.07 9.35 -16.68
C VAL A 109 1.27 7.84 -16.77
N PHE A 110 0.59 7.22 -17.74
CA PHE A 110 0.59 5.77 -17.85
C PHE A 110 1.84 5.25 -18.56
N VAL A 111 2.45 4.22 -17.97
CA VAL A 111 3.59 3.48 -18.51
C VAL A 111 3.14 2.05 -18.82
N ASP A 112 3.49 1.54 -20.00
CA ASP A 112 3.08 0.21 -20.43
C ASP A 112 3.88 -0.91 -19.76
N SER A 113 3.45 -2.15 -19.97
CA SER A 113 4.02 -3.33 -19.31
C SER A 113 5.01 -4.07 -20.20
N GLU A 114 6.02 -4.68 -19.58
CA GLU A 114 6.92 -5.60 -20.27
C GLU A 114 6.30 -7.01 -20.38
N ALA A 115 6.82 -7.84 -21.29
CA ALA A 115 6.15 -9.07 -21.71
C ALA A 115 6.37 -10.28 -20.79
N GLU A 116 7.37 -10.26 -19.89
CA GLU A 116 7.77 -11.42 -19.09
C GLU A 116 6.99 -11.52 -17.77
N THR A 117 6.85 -10.41 -17.05
CA THR A 117 6.15 -10.33 -15.76
C THR A 117 4.81 -9.61 -15.85
N TRP A 118 4.53 -8.93 -16.97
CA TRP A 118 3.35 -8.07 -17.20
C TRP A 118 3.24 -6.88 -16.24
N ASN A 119 4.35 -6.53 -15.61
CA ASN A 119 4.47 -5.33 -14.80
C ASN A 119 5.13 -4.21 -15.63
N MET A 120 5.20 -3.03 -15.04
CA MET A 120 5.76 -1.81 -15.63
C MET A 120 7.11 -2.07 -16.31
N ASP A 121 7.21 -1.70 -17.59
CA ASP A 121 8.46 -1.80 -18.35
C ASP A 121 9.46 -0.72 -17.89
N PRO A 122 10.65 -1.09 -17.38
CA PRO A 122 11.64 -0.13 -16.91
C PRO A 122 12.18 0.80 -18.01
N ALA A 123 12.29 0.31 -19.25
CA ALA A 123 12.75 1.11 -20.38
C ALA A 123 11.70 2.15 -20.79
N LEU A 124 10.42 1.77 -20.83
CA LEU A 124 9.32 2.69 -21.10
C LEU A 124 9.12 3.68 -19.95
N LEU A 125 9.33 3.27 -18.69
CA LEU A 125 9.34 4.17 -17.55
C LEU A 125 10.38 5.28 -17.73
N ARG A 126 11.61 4.89 -18.09
CA ARG A 126 12.70 5.84 -18.34
C ARG A 126 12.38 6.78 -19.51
N GLU A 127 11.87 6.25 -20.62
CA GLU A 127 11.43 7.04 -21.77
C GLU A 127 10.34 8.04 -21.39
N ALA A 128 9.32 7.60 -20.66
CA ALA A 128 8.23 8.45 -20.20
C ALA A 128 8.73 9.58 -19.29
N ILE A 129 9.62 9.30 -18.33
CA ILE A 129 10.21 10.33 -17.46
C ILE A 129 10.93 11.39 -18.27
N LEU A 130 11.77 10.99 -19.23
CA LEU A 130 12.50 11.92 -20.10
C LEU A 130 11.55 12.76 -20.95
N ASP A 131 10.52 12.15 -21.55
CA ASP A 131 9.48 12.84 -22.31
C ASP A 131 8.76 13.90 -21.47
N ARG A 132 8.39 13.56 -20.22
CA ARG A 132 7.74 14.52 -19.30
C ARG A 132 8.66 15.67 -18.94
N ILE A 133 9.93 15.40 -18.66
CA ILE A 133 10.92 16.45 -18.38
C ILE A 133 11.06 17.39 -19.57
N GLU A 134 11.15 16.86 -20.79
CA GLU A 134 11.26 17.66 -22.02
C GLU A 134 10.02 18.53 -22.25
N LYS A 135 8.81 17.96 -22.11
CA LYS A 135 7.55 18.66 -22.40
C LYS A 135 7.12 19.65 -21.32
N THR A 136 7.42 19.35 -20.06
CA THR A 136 6.88 20.12 -18.92
C THR A 136 7.95 20.90 -18.15
N GLY A 137 9.22 20.62 -18.39
CA GLY A 137 10.35 21.20 -17.65
C GLY A 137 10.50 20.67 -16.22
N ARG A 138 9.71 19.65 -15.82
CA ARG A 138 9.72 19.07 -14.47
C ARG A 138 9.68 17.55 -14.52
N LYS A 139 10.24 16.93 -13.48
CA LYS A 139 10.16 15.49 -13.27
C LYS A 139 8.78 15.13 -12.70
N PRO A 140 8.24 13.93 -12.98
CA PRO A 140 7.14 13.37 -12.22
C PRO A 140 7.47 13.32 -10.72
N LYS A 141 6.46 13.48 -9.86
CA LYS A 141 6.66 13.54 -8.40
C LYS A 141 6.79 12.16 -7.77
N ALA A 142 6.16 11.13 -8.34
CA ALA A 142 6.23 9.76 -7.82
C ALA A 142 6.06 8.71 -8.93
N ILE A 143 6.40 7.46 -8.63
CA ILE A 143 6.19 6.27 -9.48
C ILE A 143 5.39 5.24 -8.69
N VAL A 144 4.38 4.64 -9.32
CA VAL A 144 3.53 3.59 -8.75
C VAL A 144 3.63 2.32 -9.61
N PRO A 145 4.64 1.46 -9.38
CA PRO A 145 4.68 0.12 -9.96
C PRO A 145 3.71 -0.79 -9.21
N VAL A 146 3.20 -1.82 -9.88
CA VAL A 146 2.25 -2.79 -9.31
C VAL A 146 2.85 -4.18 -9.42
N TYR A 147 2.59 -5.04 -8.44
CA TYR A 147 2.94 -6.46 -8.49
C TYR A 147 1.75 -7.29 -8.97
N LEU A 148 1.46 -7.22 -10.26
CA LEU A 148 0.26 -7.78 -10.86
C LEU A 148 0.19 -9.30 -10.63
N TYR A 149 -0.96 -9.77 -10.16
CA TYR A 149 -1.21 -11.19 -9.85
C TYR A 149 -0.20 -11.85 -8.89
N GLY A 150 0.52 -11.04 -8.11
CA GLY A 150 1.56 -11.53 -7.21
C GLY A 150 2.90 -11.76 -7.85
N MET A 151 3.08 -11.44 -9.13
CA MET A 151 4.38 -11.56 -9.80
C MET A 151 5.27 -10.37 -9.42
N PRO A 152 6.48 -10.59 -8.86
CA PRO A 152 7.46 -9.53 -8.70
C PRO A 152 7.76 -8.82 -10.02
N ALA A 153 7.74 -7.50 -10.03
CA ALA A 153 8.19 -6.68 -11.15
C ALA A 153 9.73 -6.77 -11.28
N LYS A 154 10.28 -6.24 -12.39
CA LYS A 154 11.72 -5.95 -12.55
C LYS A 154 12.13 -4.80 -11.62
N ILE A 155 11.97 -5.00 -10.32
CA ILE A 155 11.96 -3.94 -9.30
C ILE A 155 13.35 -3.32 -9.12
N ASP A 156 14.42 -4.09 -9.29
CA ASP A 156 15.79 -3.58 -9.32
C ASP A 156 16.00 -2.58 -10.46
N GLU A 157 15.52 -2.90 -11.66
CA GLU A 157 15.58 -2.02 -12.83
C GLU A 157 14.70 -0.77 -12.64
N ILE A 158 13.47 -0.93 -12.12
CA ILE A 158 12.57 0.19 -11.80
C ILE A 158 13.19 1.12 -10.75
N MET A 159 13.77 0.57 -9.69
CA MET A 159 14.45 1.35 -8.65
C MET A 159 15.68 2.06 -9.20
N ALA A 160 16.47 1.43 -10.07
CA ALA A 160 17.61 2.07 -10.71
C ALA A 160 17.20 3.29 -11.55
N VAL A 161 16.09 3.19 -12.29
CA VAL A 161 15.51 4.33 -13.02
C VAL A 161 15.01 5.40 -12.05
N ALA A 162 14.27 5.02 -11.00
CA ALA A 162 13.76 5.95 -10.00
C ALA A 162 14.89 6.74 -9.32
N ASP A 163 15.98 6.06 -8.96
CA ASP A 163 17.17 6.64 -8.33
C ASP A 163 17.94 7.57 -9.28
N GLU A 164 18.06 7.22 -10.57
CA GLU A 164 18.67 8.09 -11.61
C GLU A 164 18.03 9.48 -11.62
N PHE A 165 16.69 9.53 -11.46
CA PHE A 165 15.94 10.79 -11.49
C PHE A 165 15.62 11.35 -10.10
N GLY A 166 15.87 10.60 -9.02
CA GLY A 166 15.51 10.97 -7.65
C GLY A 166 14.00 11.07 -7.42
N ILE A 167 13.23 10.16 -8.03
CA ILE A 167 11.76 10.12 -7.92
C ILE A 167 11.35 9.02 -6.93
N PRO A 168 10.59 9.31 -5.87
CA PRO A 168 10.16 8.29 -4.92
C PRO A 168 9.20 7.27 -5.55
N VAL A 169 9.36 6.01 -5.14
CA VAL A 169 8.50 4.90 -5.53
C VAL A 169 7.49 4.58 -4.41
N VAL A 170 6.22 4.47 -4.77
CA VAL A 170 5.13 3.93 -3.94
C VAL A 170 4.72 2.60 -4.55
N GLU A 171 5.23 1.49 -4.01
CA GLU A 171 4.96 0.15 -4.52
C GLU A 171 3.51 -0.27 -4.24
N ASP A 172 2.73 -0.58 -5.27
CA ASP A 172 1.42 -1.19 -5.10
C ASP A 172 1.54 -2.73 -5.04
N ALA A 173 1.67 -3.24 -3.81
CA ALA A 173 1.69 -4.67 -3.50
C ALA A 173 0.30 -5.20 -3.09
N ALA A 174 -0.79 -4.56 -3.53
CA ALA A 174 -2.15 -5.04 -3.27
C ALA A 174 -2.41 -6.47 -3.78
N GLU A 175 -1.64 -6.96 -4.75
CA GLU A 175 -1.67 -8.35 -5.25
C GLU A 175 -0.37 -9.10 -4.96
N GLY A 176 0.66 -8.40 -4.47
CA GLY A 176 2.02 -8.91 -4.22
C GLY A 176 2.30 -9.36 -2.79
N MET A 177 1.31 -9.37 -1.89
CA MET A 177 1.53 -9.79 -0.51
C MET A 177 1.97 -11.26 -0.46
N GLY A 178 3.18 -11.48 0.09
CA GLY A 178 3.81 -12.79 0.20
C GLY A 178 4.87 -13.06 -0.89
N SER A 179 4.92 -12.23 -1.93
CA SER A 179 5.92 -12.34 -2.99
C SER A 179 7.26 -11.79 -2.52
N LEU A 180 8.33 -12.46 -2.97
CA LEU A 180 9.72 -12.10 -2.68
C LEU A 180 10.46 -11.83 -3.99
N PHE A 181 11.31 -10.81 -3.98
CA PHE A 181 12.34 -10.61 -5.00
C PHE A 181 13.72 -10.63 -4.30
N ASP A 182 14.60 -11.53 -4.73
CA ASP A 182 15.93 -11.73 -4.13
C ASP A 182 15.90 -11.80 -2.58
N GLY A 183 14.91 -12.56 -2.06
CA GLY A 183 14.70 -12.78 -0.63
C GLY A 183 14.13 -11.60 0.15
N GLN A 184 13.70 -10.52 -0.50
CA GLN A 184 13.07 -9.36 0.14
C GLN A 184 11.60 -9.23 -0.28
N VAL A 185 10.74 -8.89 0.69
CA VAL A 185 9.29 -8.76 0.52
C VAL A 185 8.93 -7.64 -0.45
N CYS A 186 8.10 -7.93 -1.46
CA CYS A 186 7.53 -6.91 -2.35
C CYS A 186 6.71 -5.88 -1.55
N GLY A 187 6.83 -4.59 -1.89
CA GLY A 187 6.27 -3.50 -1.09
C GLY A 187 7.27 -2.90 -0.09
N THR A 188 8.54 -3.27 -0.16
CA THR A 188 9.58 -2.77 0.77
C THR A 188 10.81 -2.17 0.09
N PHE A 189 10.84 -2.15 -1.24
CA PHE A 189 11.96 -1.64 -2.05
C PHE A 189 11.91 -0.12 -2.21
N GLY A 190 10.72 0.41 -2.50
CA GLY A 190 10.42 1.82 -2.63
C GLY A 190 10.35 2.55 -1.29
N ARG A 191 9.97 3.82 -1.37
CA ARG A 191 9.82 4.67 -0.18
C ARG A 191 8.63 4.21 0.65
N TYR A 192 7.51 3.91 -0.01
CA TYR A 192 6.31 3.38 0.61
C TYR A 192 5.84 2.13 -0.13
N GLY A 193 5.14 1.25 0.58
CA GLY A 193 4.49 0.07 0.00
C GLY A 193 3.04 -0.08 0.42
N VAL A 194 2.20 -0.56 -0.47
CA VAL A 194 0.76 -0.67 -0.27
C VAL A 194 0.34 -2.12 -0.19
N LEU A 195 -0.42 -2.46 0.84
CA LEU A 195 -1.08 -3.75 1.00
C LEU A 195 -2.60 -3.58 0.89
N SER A 196 -3.30 -4.63 0.43
CA SER A 196 -4.75 -4.67 0.34
C SER A 196 -5.28 -5.95 0.98
N PHE A 197 -6.37 -5.80 1.73
CA PHE A 197 -7.03 -6.90 2.45
C PHE A 197 -8.51 -7.01 2.08
N ASN A 198 -8.86 -6.66 0.83
CA ASN A 198 -10.20 -6.87 0.29
C ASN A 198 -10.54 -8.39 0.22
N GLY A 199 -11.80 -8.73 -0.03
CA GLY A 199 -12.34 -10.10 0.08
C GLY A 199 -11.67 -11.17 -0.79
N ASN A 200 -10.98 -10.78 -1.87
CA ASN A 200 -10.32 -11.68 -2.80
C ASN A 200 -8.78 -11.60 -2.77
N LYS A 201 -8.21 -10.99 -1.74
CA LYS A 201 -6.76 -10.85 -1.56
C LYS A 201 -6.18 -12.05 -0.82
N MET A 202 -4.85 -12.16 -0.82
CA MET A 202 -4.11 -13.28 -0.19
C MET A 202 -4.51 -13.51 1.27
N ILE A 203 -4.69 -12.42 2.01
CA ILE A 203 -5.43 -12.39 3.27
C ILE A 203 -6.56 -11.37 3.16
N THR A 204 -7.61 -11.52 3.96
CA THR A 204 -8.72 -10.55 3.98
C THR A 204 -9.03 -10.05 5.38
N THR A 205 -9.52 -8.81 5.46
CA THR A 205 -10.13 -8.23 6.65
C THR A 205 -11.59 -7.84 6.40
N SER A 206 -12.25 -8.50 5.44
CA SER A 206 -13.46 -8.06 4.73
C SER A 206 -13.19 -6.86 3.82
N GLY A 207 -12.65 -5.79 4.37
CA GLY A 207 -12.10 -4.64 3.66
C GLY A 207 -10.98 -4.03 4.49
N GLY A 208 -9.93 -3.56 3.83
CA GLY A 208 -8.75 -3.04 4.50
C GLY A 208 -7.58 -2.82 3.56
N GLY A 209 -6.55 -2.16 4.09
CA GLY A 209 -5.23 -2.08 3.49
C GLY A 209 -4.21 -1.66 4.54
N ALA A 210 -2.96 -1.53 4.13
CA ALA A 210 -1.94 -0.96 4.98
C ALA A 210 -0.91 -0.20 4.14
N LEU A 211 -0.30 0.82 4.75
CA LEU A 211 0.84 1.53 4.18
C LEU A 211 2.11 1.15 4.96
N ILE A 212 3.06 0.57 4.25
CA ILE A 212 4.42 0.30 4.71
C ILE A 212 5.18 1.62 4.58
N CYS A 213 5.63 2.13 5.71
CA CYS A 213 6.36 3.38 5.88
C CYS A 213 7.86 3.10 6.03
N PRO A 214 8.73 4.01 5.55
CA PRO A 214 10.18 3.81 5.61
C PRO A 214 10.73 3.87 7.03
N ASP A 215 10.09 4.64 7.91
CA ASP A 215 10.51 4.86 9.29
C ASP A 215 9.34 5.33 10.19
N GLU A 216 9.61 5.49 11.48
CA GLU A 216 8.68 6.00 12.49
C GLU A 216 8.16 7.41 12.17
N ALA A 217 8.98 8.30 11.62
CA ALA A 217 8.56 9.68 11.36
C ALA A 217 7.50 9.73 10.26
N SER A 218 7.72 9.01 9.16
CA SER A 218 6.73 8.83 8.11
C SER A 218 5.48 8.09 8.60
N TRP A 219 5.64 7.09 9.47
CA TRP A 219 4.49 6.42 10.09
C TRP A 219 3.59 7.40 10.88
N ARG A 220 4.20 8.32 11.65
CA ARG A 220 3.46 9.34 12.42
C ARG A 220 2.72 10.31 11.51
N GLU A 221 3.37 10.76 10.45
CA GLU A 221 2.78 11.67 9.46
C GLU A 221 1.57 11.01 8.77
N VAL A 222 1.72 9.77 8.31
CA VAL A 222 0.63 9.01 7.69
C VAL A 222 -0.51 8.80 8.69
N MET A 223 -0.22 8.45 9.94
CA MET A 223 -1.22 8.27 10.99
C MET A 223 -2.00 9.56 11.27
N PHE A 224 -1.29 10.69 11.32
CA PHE A 224 -1.88 12.02 11.47
C PHE A 224 -2.88 12.30 10.35
N TYR A 225 -2.49 12.16 9.08
CA TYR A 225 -3.41 12.34 7.96
C TYR A 225 -4.56 11.31 7.94
N ALA A 226 -4.32 10.06 8.31
CA ALA A 226 -5.34 9.01 8.37
C ALA A 226 -6.40 9.23 9.48
N THR A 227 -6.14 10.14 10.42
CA THR A 227 -6.97 10.45 11.58
C THR A 227 -7.47 11.91 11.56
N GLN A 228 -7.87 12.37 10.38
CA GLN A 228 -8.39 13.73 10.14
C GLN A 228 -7.37 14.85 10.36
N ALA A 229 -6.07 14.56 10.40
CA ALA A 229 -5.01 15.55 10.61
C ALA A 229 -5.30 16.45 11.83
N ARG A 230 -5.76 15.83 12.92
CA ARG A 230 -6.13 16.56 14.14
C ARG A 230 -4.89 16.83 14.96
N GLU A 231 -4.68 18.10 15.27
CA GLU A 231 -3.58 18.55 16.12
C GLU A 231 -3.75 18.11 17.58
N ALA A 232 -2.65 18.04 18.32
CA ALA A 232 -2.61 17.62 19.72
C ALA A 232 -3.04 18.72 20.72
N TYR A 233 -4.10 19.47 20.39
CA TYR A 233 -4.70 20.48 21.28
C TYR A 233 -5.91 19.89 22.04
N PRO A 234 -6.30 20.48 23.19
CA PRO A 234 -7.48 20.02 23.95
C PRO A 234 -8.83 20.27 23.24
N TYR A 235 -8.83 21.01 22.14
CA TYR A 235 -9.99 21.26 21.27
C TYR A 235 -9.73 20.75 19.85
N TYR A 236 -10.77 20.64 19.02
CA TYR A 236 -10.67 20.17 17.64
C TYR A 236 -10.00 21.19 16.72
N GLN A 237 -8.67 21.24 16.77
CA GLN A 237 -7.83 22.03 15.89
C GLN A 237 -7.35 21.20 14.70
N HIS A 238 -7.43 21.79 13.51
CA HIS A 238 -6.99 21.20 12.25
C HIS A 238 -6.25 22.26 11.43
N GLU A 239 -4.96 22.04 11.18
CA GLU A 239 -4.13 22.91 10.33
C GLU A 239 -4.00 22.37 8.90
N HIS A 240 -4.24 21.07 8.73
CA HIS A 240 -4.22 20.37 7.46
C HIS A 240 -5.56 19.66 7.21
N ILE A 241 -5.86 19.39 5.94
CA ILE A 241 -6.99 18.54 5.57
C ILE A 241 -6.53 17.07 5.66
N GLY A 242 -7.09 16.33 6.60
CA GLY A 242 -6.87 14.89 6.72
C GLY A 242 -8.03 14.07 6.15
N TYR A 243 -7.99 12.78 6.47
CA TYR A 243 -8.92 11.77 6.01
C TYR A 243 -9.37 10.89 7.17
N ASN A 244 -10.49 10.19 7.01
CA ASN A 244 -10.91 9.14 7.93
C ASN A 244 -10.59 7.77 7.34
N TYR A 245 -9.34 7.34 7.49
CA TYR A 245 -8.84 6.10 6.89
C TYR A 245 -8.38 5.05 7.90
N ARG A 246 -8.67 5.23 9.20
CA ARG A 246 -8.32 4.21 10.19
C ARG A 246 -9.07 2.89 9.97
N MET A 247 -8.36 1.79 10.16
CA MET A 247 -8.94 0.44 10.13
C MET A 247 -9.82 0.18 11.36
N SER A 248 -10.94 -0.50 11.16
CA SER A 248 -11.78 -1.04 12.24
C SER A 248 -11.04 -2.09 13.06
N ASN A 249 -11.17 -2.04 14.39
CA ASN A 249 -10.60 -3.06 15.28
C ASN A 249 -11.20 -4.47 15.04
N ILE A 250 -12.42 -4.56 14.49
CA ILE A 250 -13.01 -5.83 14.05
C ILE A 250 -12.29 -6.35 12.80
N CYS A 251 -12.11 -5.50 11.78
CA CYS A 251 -11.38 -5.85 10.56
C CYS A 251 -9.94 -6.28 10.88
N ALA A 252 -9.25 -5.53 11.74
CA ALA A 252 -7.92 -5.88 12.19
C ALA A 252 -7.89 -7.23 12.91
N GLY A 253 -8.91 -7.56 13.71
CA GLY A 253 -9.03 -8.87 14.35
C GLY A 253 -9.12 -10.02 13.36
N ILE A 254 -9.86 -9.85 12.25
CA ILE A 254 -9.86 -10.81 11.13
C ILE A 254 -8.44 -10.92 10.56
N GLY A 255 -7.78 -9.80 10.31
CA GLY A 255 -6.41 -9.76 9.78
C GLY A 255 -5.42 -10.52 10.65
N ARG A 256 -5.50 -10.36 11.97
CA ARG A 256 -4.68 -11.11 12.94
C ARG A 256 -4.92 -12.62 12.90
N GLY A 257 -6.14 -13.07 12.59
CA GLY A 257 -6.43 -14.49 12.43
C GLY A 257 -5.96 -15.07 11.09
N GLN A 258 -5.69 -14.22 10.10
CA GLN A 258 -5.20 -14.59 8.78
C GLN A 258 -3.67 -14.65 8.67
N MET A 259 -2.96 -13.94 9.56
CA MET A 259 -1.48 -13.93 9.66
C MET A 259 -0.95 -15.14 10.42
#